data_AF-A0A7N0UGD6-F1
#
_entry.id   AF-A0A7N0UGD6-F1
#
_cell.length_a   1.000
_cell.length_b   1.000
_cell.length_c   1.000
_cell.angle_alpha   90.00
_cell.angle_beta   90.00
_cell.angle_gamma   90.00
#
_symmetry.space_group_name_H-M   'P 1'
#
loop_
_entity.id
_entity.type
_entity.pdbx_description
1 polymer ?
#
loop_
_entity_poly.entity_id
_entity_poly.type
_entity_poly.pdbx_seq_one_letter_code
_entity_poly.pdbx_strand_id
1 'polypeptide(L)'
;MRCIVHIINLVVNDGINIVKDSISHVRKAVRYVRQSLSQLQKFKECVAYEKIETKSLLCLDVCTRRNSTYMMLDAAQKFEKAFERYQHIDPFLASELNSSYSAEIGLDENLQINQDDVVGVPEHFD
;
A
#
# COMPACT_ATOMS: atom_id res chain seq x y z
N MET A 1 -25.50 -9.34 -30.22
CA MET A 1 -26.00 -8.16 -29.49
C MET A 1 -25.48 -8.23 -28.05
N ARG A 2 -24.85 -7.17 -27.52
CA ARG A 2 -24.40 -7.14 -26.11
C ARG A 2 -25.46 -6.41 -25.28
N CYS A 3 -26.02 -7.08 -24.27
CA CYS A 3 -27.03 -6.48 -23.39
C CYS A 3 -26.40 -5.48 -22.41
N ILE A 4 -27.21 -4.58 -21.84
CA ILE A 4 -26.75 -3.57 -20.88
C ILE A 4 -26.04 -4.20 -19.67
N VAL A 5 -26.50 -5.37 -19.22
CA VAL A 5 -25.87 -6.15 -18.14
C VAL A 5 -24.46 -6.55 -18.51
N HIS A 6 -24.23 -6.98 -19.75
CA HIS A 6 -22.90 -7.35 -20.23
C HIS A 6 -21.97 -6.13 -20.30
N ILE A 7 -22.48 -4.98 -20.74
CA ILE A 7 -21.71 -3.72 -20.77
C ILE A 7 -21.34 -3.28 -19.34
N ILE A 8 -22.29 -3.31 -18.41
CA ILE A 8 -22.05 -2.99 -16.99
C ILE A 8 -21.02 -3.94 -16.39
N ASN A 9 -21.15 -5.25 -16.64
CA ASN A 9 -20.20 -6.22 -16.12
C ASN A 9 -18.77 -5.98 -16.65
N LEU A 10 -18.62 -5.60 -17.93
CA LEU A 10 -17.31 -5.25 -18.48
C LEU A 10 -16.71 -4.02 -17.76
N VAL A 11 -17.48 -2.93 -17.63
CA VAL A 11 -17.00 -1.71 -16.97
C VAL A 11 -16.65 -1.94 -15.50
N VAL A 12 -17.50 -2.67 -14.77
CA VAL A 12 -17.27 -2.97 -13.36
C VAL A 12 -16.05 -3.86 -13.17
N ASN A 13 -15.87 -4.90 -13.98
CA ASN A 13 -14.71 -5.77 -13.85
C ASN A 13 -13.41 -5.05 -14.23
N ASP A 14 -13.44 -4.19 -15.25
CA ASP A 14 -12.29 -3.39 -15.65
C ASP A 14 -11.87 -2.44 -14.52
N GLY A 15 -12.83 -1.69 -13.96
CA GLY A 15 -12.59 -0.82 -12.80
C GLY A 15 -12.09 -1.57 -11.57
N ILE A 16 -12.64 -2.75 -11.28
CA ILE A 16 -12.17 -3.61 -10.21
C ILE A 16 -10.74 -4.08 -10.46
N ASN A 17 -10.38 -4.43 -11.69
CA ASN A 17 -9.03 -4.87 -12.03
C ASN A 17 -7.99 -3.78 -11.80
N ILE A 18 -8.33 -2.52 -12.09
CA ILE A 18 -7.43 -1.38 -11.86
C ILE A 18 -7.12 -1.18 -10.36
N VAL A 19 -8.10 -1.40 -9.47
CA VAL A 19 -7.92 -1.14 -8.03
C VAL A 19 -7.46 -2.35 -7.21
N LYS A 20 -7.49 -3.56 -7.81
CA LYS A 20 -7.15 -4.81 -7.12
C LYS A 20 -5.74 -4.77 -6.52
N ASP A 21 -4.78 -4.24 -7.26
CA ASP A 21 -3.37 -4.21 -6.85
C ASP A 21 -3.15 -3.25 -5.69
N SER A 22 -3.77 -2.06 -5.73
CA SER A 22 -3.74 -1.10 -4.61
C SER A 22 -4.38 -1.70 -3.35
N ILE A 23 -5.49 -2.43 -3.48
CA ILE A 23 -6.12 -3.11 -2.34
C ILE A 23 -5.20 -4.22 -1.81
N SER A 24 -4.54 -4.97 -2.69
CA SER A 24 -3.53 -5.98 -2.32
C SER A 24 -2.39 -5.37 -1.54
N HIS A 25 -1.88 -4.23 -1.98
CA HIS A 25 -0.81 -3.50 -1.33
C HIS A 25 -1.17 -3.04 0.09
N VAL A 26 -2.34 -2.40 0.24
CA VAL A 26 -2.83 -1.99 1.57
C VAL A 26 -3.00 -3.20 2.48
N ARG A 27 -3.54 -4.31 1.95
CA ARG A 27 -3.70 -5.56 2.70
C ARG A 27 -2.35 -6.09 3.20
N LYS A 28 -1.32 -6.06 2.37
CA LYS A 28 0.04 -6.50 2.73
C LYS A 28 0.64 -5.61 3.82
N ALA A 29 0.53 -4.28 3.69
CA ALA A 29 0.99 -3.33 4.70
C ALA A 29 0.30 -3.55 6.06
N VAL A 30 -1.03 -3.70 6.04
CA VAL A 30 -1.82 -3.99 7.24
C VAL A 30 -1.44 -5.34 7.85
N ARG A 31 -1.20 -6.35 7.03
CA ARG A 31 -0.76 -7.68 7.48
C ARG A 31 0.61 -7.60 8.13
N TYR A 32 1.56 -6.89 7.53
CA TYR A 32 2.92 -6.73 8.06
C TYR A 32 2.93 -6.08 9.45
N VAL A 33 2.24 -4.95 9.61
CA VAL A 33 2.14 -4.25 10.91
C VAL A 33 1.52 -5.16 11.99
N ARG A 34 0.57 -6.01 11.60
CA ARG A 34 -0.16 -6.90 12.52
C ARG A 34 0.50 -8.26 12.72
N GLN A 35 1.58 -8.59 12.02
CA GLN A 35 2.16 -9.93 12.03
C GLN A 35 2.78 -10.29 13.39
N SER A 36 3.23 -9.30 14.15
CA SER A 36 3.80 -9.50 15.49
C SER A 36 3.46 -8.32 16.42
N LEU A 37 3.56 -8.58 17.73
CA LEU A 37 3.35 -7.54 18.74
C LEU A 37 4.41 -6.43 18.66
N SER A 38 5.65 -6.75 18.31
CA SER A 38 6.74 -5.79 18.19
C SER A 38 6.52 -4.78 17.05
N GLN A 39 6.08 -5.26 15.88
CA GLN A 39 5.75 -4.39 14.74
C GLN A 39 4.54 -3.51 15.05
N LEU A 40 3.52 -4.08 15.71
CA LEU A 40 2.37 -3.31 16.14
C LEU A 40 2.73 -2.23 17.17
N GLN A 41 3.67 -2.49 18.08
CA GLN A 41 4.15 -1.50 19.05
C GLN A 41 4.88 -0.34 18.36
N LYS A 42 5.85 -0.64 17.48
CA LYS A 42 6.52 0.39 16.67
C LYS A 42 5.54 1.23 15.85
N PHE A 43 4.51 0.59 15.28
CA PHE A 43 3.47 1.31 14.56
C PHE A 43 2.65 2.23 15.47
N LYS A 44 2.33 1.80 16.69
CA LYS A 44 1.66 2.66 17.68
C LYS A 44 2.51 3.87 18.07
N GLU A 45 3.83 3.71 18.14
CA GLU A 45 4.75 4.84 18.36
C GLU A 45 4.70 5.83 17.19
N CYS A 46 4.62 5.35 15.94
CA CYS A 46 4.41 6.20 14.77
C CYS A 46 3.08 6.96 14.84
N VAL A 47 1.99 6.27 15.20
CA VAL A 47 0.66 6.87 15.40
C VAL A 47 0.69 7.97 16.46
N ALA A 48 1.37 7.73 17.58
CA ALA A 48 1.53 8.71 18.65
C ALA A 48 2.38 9.91 18.20
N TYR A 49 3.47 9.66 17.46
CA TYR A 49 4.36 10.69 16.93
C TYR A 49 3.64 11.61 15.94
N GLU A 50 2.88 11.03 15.01
CA GLU A 50 2.07 11.75 14.02
C GLU A 50 0.80 12.37 14.63
N LYS A 51 0.56 12.19 15.94
CA LYS A 51 -0.59 12.71 16.69
C LYS A 51 -1.94 12.37 16.03
N ILE A 52 -2.05 11.14 15.52
CA ILE A 52 -3.26 10.70 14.84
C ILE A 52 -4.34 10.40 15.88
N GLU A 53 -5.32 11.30 15.98
CA GLU A 53 -6.47 11.14 16.87
C GLU A 53 -7.58 10.36 16.17
N THR A 54 -7.49 9.02 16.22
CA THR A 54 -8.53 8.15 15.68
C THR A 54 -8.89 7.04 16.67
N LYS A 55 -10.20 6.71 16.75
CA LYS A 55 -10.69 5.53 17.48
C LYS A 55 -10.65 4.26 16.63
N SER A 56 -10.22 4.38 15.38
CA SER A 56 -10.22 3.28 14.42
C SER A 56 -9.14 2.26 14.78
N LEU A 57 -9.39 0.99 14.49
CA LEU A 57 -8.42 -0.08 14.67
C LEU A 57 -7.98 -0.58 13.31
N LEU A 58 -6.67 -0.75 13.13
CA LEU A 58 -6.12 -1.38 11.94
C LEU A 58 -6.64 -2.81 11.87
N CYS A 59 -7.37 -3.18 10.82
CA CYS A 59 -7.98 -4.49 10.67
C CYS A 59 -7.68 -5.07 9.28
N LEU A 60 -7.39 -6.38 9.22
CA LEU A 60 -7.25 -7.09 7.96
C LEU A 60 -8.65 -7.47 7.45
N ASP A 61 -8.84 -7.42 6.14
CA ASP A 61 -10.11 -7.85 5.55
C ASP A 61 -10.30 -9.37 5.59
N VAL A 62 -11.56 -9.80 5.47
CA VAL A 62 -11.99 -11.20 5.59
C VAL A 62 -12.96 -11.50 4.45
N CYS A 63 -12.58 -12.42 3.56
CA CYS A 63 -13.33 -12.72 2.33
C CYS A 63 -14.81 -13.10 2.56
N THR A 64 -15.17 -13.62 3.73
CA THR A 64 -16.55 -14.00 4.09
C THR A 64 -17.40 -12.86 4.64
N ARG A 65 -16.82 -11.67 4.89
CA ARG A 65 -17.54 -10.51 5.46
C ARG A 65 -17.66 -9.40 4.41
N ARG A 66 -18.87 -9.14 3.92
CA ARG A 66 -19.15 -8.25 2.78
C ARG A 66 -18.57 -6.83 2.88
N ASN A 67 -18.29 -6.32 4.07
CA ASN A 67 -17.82 -4.95 4.27
C ASN A 67 -16.38 -4.87 4.81
N SER A 68 -15.67 -5.99 4.98
CA SER A 68 -14.37 -5.99 5.66
C SER A 68 -13.28 -5.25 4.88
N THR A 69 -13.31 -5.34 3.54
CA THR A 69 -12.33 -4.64 2.69
C THR A 69 -12.49 -3.14 2.83
N TYR A 70 -13.73 -2.65 2.83
CA TYR A 70 -14.00 -1.25 3.13
C TYR A 70 -13.48 -0.82 4.50
N MET A 71 -13.72 -1.60 5.56
CA MET A 71 -13.22 -1.26 6.90
C MET A 71 -11.69 -1.27 7.00
N MET A 72 -11.02 -2.18 6.29
CA MET A 72 -9.55 -2.19 6.20
C MET A 72 -9.04 -0.92 5.52
N LEU A 73 -9.63 -0.54 4.39
CA LEU A 73 -9.23 0.65 3.63
C LEU A 73 -9.50 1.94 4.41
N ASP A 74 -10.69 2.06 5.01
CA ASP A 74 -11.06 3.22 5.85
C ASP A 74 -10.13 3.37 7.06
N ALA A 75 -9.78 2.26 7.73
CA ALA A 75 -8.79 2.30 8.80
C ALA A 75 -7.39 2.67 8.28
N ALA A 76 -6.93 2.05 7.19
CA ALA A 76 -5.61 2.30 6.62
C ALA A 76 -5.43 3.76 6.20
N GLN A 77 -6.45 4.36 5.57
CA GLN A 77 -6.45 5.77 5.19
C GLN A 77 -6.31 6.70 6.41
N LYS A 78 -6.99 6.40 7.52
CA LYS A 78 -6.85 7.19 8.76
C LYS A 78 -5.46 7.10 9.38
N PHE A 79 -4.69 6.06 9.04
CA PHE A 79 -3.33 5.85 9.52
C PHE A 79 -2.26 6.11 8.45
N GLU A 80 -2.60 6.75 7.33
CA GLU A 80 -1.69 6.98 6.19
C GLU A 80 -0.33 7.56 6.61
N LYS A 81 -0.33 8.68 7.37
CA LYS A 81 0.91 9.30 7.88
C LYS A 81 1.74 8.38 8.78
N ALA A 82 1.07 7.51 9.56
CA ALA A 82 1.78 6.55 10.39
C ALA A 82 2.44 5.45 9.54
N PHE A 83 1.83 5.03 8.43
CA PHE A 83 2.46 4.11 7.48
C PHE A 83 3.67 4.73 6.79
N GLU A 84 3.57 5.99 6.35
CA GLU A 84 4.70 6.73 5.77
C GLU A 84 5.87 6.79 6.75
N ARG A 85 5.61 7.17 8.01
CA ARG A 85 6.64 7.20 9.06
C ARG A 85 7.22 5.82 9.34
N TYR A 86 6.35 4.81 9.43
CA TYR A 86 6.77 3.44 9.74
C TYR A 86 7.71 2.88 8.67
N GLN A 87 7.51 3.24 7.40
CA GLN A 87 8.42 2.87 6.30
C GLN A 87 9.85 3.39 6.49
N HIS A 88 10.02 4.56 7.11
CA HIS A 88 11.35 5.09 7.44
C HIS A 88 12.02 4.38 8.62
N ILE A 89 11.23 3.86 9.56
CA ILE A 89 11.72 3.16 10.76
C ILE A 89 12.02 1.70 10.45
N ASP A 90 11.21 1.07 9.60
CA ASP A 90 11.38 -0.30 9.15
C ASP A 90 11.36 -0.38 7.62
N PRO A 91 12.53 -0.20 6.97
CA PRO A 91 12.66 -0.31 5.52
C PRO A 91 12.24 -1.68 4.98
N PHE A 92 12.17 -2.71 5.83
CA PHE A 92 11.70 -4.02 5.41
C PHE A 92 10.21 -4.01 5.03
N LEU A 93 9.41 -3.09 5.57
CA LEU A 93 8.04 -2.87 5.08
C LEU A 93 8.06 -2.56 3.57
N ALA A 94 8.95 -1.68 3.11
CA ALA A 94 9.05 -1.33 1.70
C ALA A 94 9.51 -2.53 0.84
N SER A 95 10.48 -3.30 1.32
CA SER A 95 10.94 -4.49 0.59
C SER A 95 9.89 -5.59 0.52
N GLU A 96 9.13 -5.83 1.59
CA GLU A 96 8.04 -6.81 1.63
C GLU A 96 6.91 -6.41 0.66
N LEU A 97 6.59 -5.11 0.62
CA LEU A 97 5.60 -4.56 -0.30
C LEU A 97 6.06 -4.68 -1.77
N ASN A 98 7.34 -4.42 -2.05
CA ASN A 98 7.91 -4.45 -3.41
C ASN A 98 8.22 -5.87 -3.93
N SER A 99 8.66 -6.80 -3.08
CA SER A 99 8.95 -8.19 -3.44
C SER A 99 7.74 -8.89 -4.07
N SER A 100 6.55 -8.50 -3.59
CA SER A 100 5.29 -9.06 -4.06
C SER A 100 4.71 -8.38 -5.31
N TYR A 101 5.16 -7.16 -5.67
CA TYR A 101 4.86 -6.55 -6.98
C TYR A 101 5.62 -7.27 -8.09
N SER A 102 6.90 -7.60 -7.85
CA SER A 102 7.74 -8.30 -8.82
C SER A 102 7.24 -9.73 -9.08
N ALA A 103 6.78 -10.42 -8.02
CA ALA A 103 6.21 -11.77 -8.12
C ALA A 103 4.86 -11.82 -8.86
N GLU A 104 4.11 -10.71 -8.90
CA GLU A 104 2.82 -10.61 -9.59
C GLU A 104 2.94 -10.09 -11.04
N ILE A 105 4.05 -9.43 -11.42
CA ILE A 105 4.26 -8.85 -12.78
C ILE A 105 5.29 -9.63 -13.63
N GLY A 106 6.14 -10.48 -13.06
CA GLY A 106 7.06 -11.32 -13.86
C GLY A 106 8.07 -10.51 -14.71
N LEU A 107 8.55 -9.37 -14.20
CA LEU A 107 9.61 -8.60 -14.86
C LEU A 107 10.96 -9.03 -14.31
N ASP A 108 11.81 -9.54 -15.22
CA ASP A 108 13.22 -9.82 -14.98
C ASP A 108 13.94 -8.63 -14.35
N GLU A 109 14.71 -8.91 -13.30
CA GLU A 109 15.69 -8.00 -12.70
C GLU A 109 16.82 -7.71 -13.72
N ASN A 110 16.59 -6.80 -14.67
CA ASN A 110 17.65 -6.17 -15.47
C ASN A 110 17.17 -4.82 -16.02
N LEU A 111 16.80 -3.90 -15.14
CA LEU A 111 16.92 -2.47 -15.44
C LEU A 111 18.04 -1.93 -14.58
N GLN A 112 19.28 -2.14 -15.05
CA GLN A 112 20.43 -1.38 -14.59
C GLN A 112 20.08 0.10 -14.75
N ILE A 113 19.98 0.83 -13.64
CA ILE A 113 19.94 2.29 -13.69
C ILE A 113 21.33 2.69 -14.19
N ASN A 114 21.42 3.07 -15.46
CA ASN A 114 22.65 3.64 -16.01
C ASN A 114 22.93 4.93 -15.23
N GLN A 115 24.11 4.97 -14.63
CA GLN A 115 24.57 6.04 -13.76
C GLN A 115 25.01 7.28 -14.55
N ASP A 116 24.25 7.65 -15.59
CA ASP A 116 24.57 8.77 -16.49
C ASP A 116 23.42 9.79 -16.64
N ASP A 117 22.23 9.55 -16.05
CA ASP A 117 21.11 10.52 -16.09
C ASP A 117 21.08 11.47 -14.86
N VAL A 118 22.26 11.89 -14.38
CA VAL A 118 22.35 13.04 -13.46
C VAL A 118 22.27 14.31 -14.30
N VAL A 119 21.06 14.82 -14.53
CA VAL A 119 20.87 16.21 -14.95
C VAL A 119 21.30 17.08 -13.77
N GLY A 120 22.52 17.62 -13.87
CA GLY A 120 23.13 18.47 -12.87
C GLY A 120 22.25 19.66 -12.51
N VAL A 121 22.03 19.85 -11.21
CA VAL A 121 21.56 21.12 -10.65
C VAL A 121 22.79 22.03 -10.55
N PRO A 122 22.82 23.21 -11.19
CA PRO A 122 23.94 24.14 -11.01
C PRO A 122 24.02 24.63 -9.57
N GLU A 123 25.23 24.52 -9.02
CA GLU A 123 25.65 25.11 -7.76
C GLU A 123 25.43 26.65 -7.75
N HIS A 124 25.21 27.15 -6.53
CA HIS A 124 25.10 28.55 -6.11
C HIS A 124 25.74 29.64 -6.99
N PHE A 125 25.04 30.76 -7.11
CA PHE A 125 25.67 32.09 -7.15
C PHE A 125 24.89 33.05 -6.24
N ASP A 126 25.65 33.69 -5.35
CA ASP A 126 25.39 34.76 -4.36
C ASP A 126 24.02 35.44 -4.29
#